data_AF-A0AB34CEF7-F1
#
_entry.id   AF-A0AB34CEF7-F1
#
_cell.length_a   1.000
_cell.length_b   1.000
_cell.length_c   1.000
_cell.angle_alpha   90.00
_cell.angle_beta   90.00
_cell.angle_gamma   90.00
#
_symmetry.space_group_name_H-M   'P 1'
#
loop_
_entity.id
_entity.type
_entity.pdbx_description
1 polymer ?
#
loop_
_entity_poly.entity_id
_entity_poly.type
_entity_poly.pdbx_seq_one_letter_code
_entity_poly.pdbx_strand_id
1 'polypeptide(L)'
;MMILAFMGSDLPAQNSLIALMERAIKPDYRLHKITFSSRKEGASLNTIRTATAAGAGPELLTVFTGIVREEEIALLRARGAFFCVLPGVLPRVLLSGRVGIDDQFIFVTSSPGKCGTEAKRKMYCTPEEAFSRCLVAEMRRNGRLRHAAAC
;
A
#
# COMPACT_ATOMS: atom_id res chain seq x y z
N MET A 1 2.40 18.47 -3.44
CA MET A 1 2.58 17.38 -4.43
C MET A 1 2.93 16.13 -3.64
N MET A 2 1.94 15.26 -3.41
CA MET A 2 2.11 14.11 -2.52
C MET A 2 3.07 13.09 -3.16
N ILE A 3 4.03 12.60 -2.38
CA ILE A 3 4.95 11.53 -2.81
C ILE A 3 4.36 10.21 -2.32
N LEU A 4 4.29 9.22 -3.20
CA LEU A 4 3.90 7.86 -2.85
C LEU A 4 5.12 6.98 -2.72
N ALA A 5 5.41 6.48 -1.52
CA ALA A 5 6.43 5.47 -1.33
C ALA A 5 5.83 4.08 -1.55
N PHE A 6 6.19 3.42 -2.66
CA PHE A 6 5.85 2.03 -2.90
C PHE A 6 6.96 1.13 -2.45
N MET A 7 6.69 0.33 -1.42
CA MET A 7 7.65 -0.55 -0.79
C MET A 7 7.28 -1.99 -1.10
N GLY A 8 8.17 -2.79 -1.67
CA GLY A 8 7.86 -4.20 -1.88
C GLY A 8 8.94 -5.05 -2.51
N SER A 9 8.63 -6.32 -2.73
CA SER A 9 9.56 -7.29 -3.33
C SER A 9 9.59 -7.20 -4.85
N ASP A 10 10.69 -7.64 -5.46
CA ASP A 10 10.83 -7.68 -6.92
C ASP A 10 10.09 -8.89 -7.54
N LEU A 11 8.77 -8.91 -7.40
CA LEU A 11 7.90 -9.91 -8.03
C LEU A 11 7.17 -9.30 -9.22
N PRO A 12 7.02 -10.04 -10.35
CA PRO A 12 6.32 -9.52 -11.54
C PRO A 12 4.94 -8.94 -11.22
N ALA A 13 4.15 -9.61 -10.39
CA ALA A 13 2.81 -9.14 -10.01
C ALA A 13 2.84 -7.83 -9.19
N GLN A 14 3.83 -7.64 -8.32
CA GLN A 14 3.99 -6.40 -7.54
C GLN A 14 4.48 -5.26 -8.43
N ASN A 15 5.42 -5.53 -9.33
CA ASN A 15 5.88 -4.56 -10.32
C ASN A 15 4.75 -4.10 -11.24
N SER A 16 3.91 -5.01 -11.72
CA SER A 16 2.73 -4.65 -12.52
C SER A 16 1.74 -3.80 -11.72
N LEU A 17 1.51 -4.12 -10.45
CA LEU A 17 0.64 -3.33 -9.58
C LEU A 17 1.18 -1.89 -9.40
N ILE A 18 2.47 -1.75 -9.10
CA ILE A 18 3.13 -0.44 -8.94
C ILE A 18 3.03 0.36 -10.24
N ALA A 19 3.28 -0.27 -11.39
CA ALA A 19 3.19 0.40 -12.69
C ALA A 19 1.75 0.86 -13.03
N LEU A 20 0.74 0.07 -12.68
CA LEU A 20 -0.67 0.45 -12.85
C LEU A 20 -1.03 1.64 -11.97
N MET A 21 -0.63 1.63 -10.70
CA MET A 21 -0.86 2.78 -9.82
C MET A 21 -0.10 4.01 -10.28
N GLU A 22 1.16 3.88 -10.72
CA GLU A 22 1.93 5.01 -11.26
C GLU A 22 1.23 5.68 -12.44
N ARG A 23 0.62 4.89 -13.33
CA ARG A 23 -0.17 5.42 -14.46
C ARG A 23 -1.43 6.14 -13.99
N ALA A 24 -2.11 5.62 -12.97
CA ALA A 24 -3.35 6.18 -12.47
C ALA A 24 -3.19 7.52 -11.75
N ILE A 25 -2.02 7.77 -11.16
CA ILE A 25 -1.77 8.96 -10.33
C ILE A 25 -1.00 10.07 -11.06
N LYS A 26 -0.45 9.79 -12.24
CA LYS A 26 0.18 10.81 -13.08
C LYS A 26 -0.89 11.64 -13.78
N PRO A 27 -0.68 12.96 -13.96
CA PRO A 27 0.52 13.74 -13.61
C PRO A 27 0.53 14.32 -12.19
N ASP A 28 -0.57 14.19 -11.44
CA ASP A 28 -0.83 14.97 -10.23
C ASP A 28 0.03 14.57 -9.01
N TYR A 29 0.57 13.34 -9.02
CA TYR A 29 1.34 12.77 -7.92
C TYR A 29 2.69 12.21 -8.37
N ARG A 30 3.67 12.19 -7.46
CA ARG A 30 5.00 11.59 -7.71
C ARG A 30 5.10 10.23 -7.01
N LEU A 31 5.60 9.24 -7.74
CA LEU A 31 5.86 7.91 -7.19
C LEU A 31 7.35 7.73 -6.88
N HIS A 32 7.65 7.28 -5.67
CA HIS A 32 8.97 6.86 -5.24
C HIS A 32 8.95 5.36 -4.96
N LYS A 33 9.53 4.57 -5.85
CA LYS A 33 9.57 3.10 -5.72
C LYS A 33 10.79 2.67 -4.93
N ILE A 34 10.57 1.84 -3.92
CA ILE A 34 11.60 1.23 -3.08
C ILE A 34 11.41 -0.29 -3.15
N THR A 35 12.35 -0.96 -3.80
CA THR A 35 12.31 -2.42 -3.97
C THR A 35 13.23 -3.09 -2.97
N PHE A 36 12.75 -4.16 -2.34
CA PHE A 36 13.54 -5.06 -1.52
C PHE A 36 13.85 -6.32 -2.32
N SER A 37 15.13 -6.64 -2.45
CA SER A 37 15.64 -7.69 -3.35
C SER A 37 15.47 -9.13 -2.82
N SER A 38 14.86 -9.33 -1.65
CA SER A 38 14.82 -10.65 -0.99
C SER A 38 13.41 -11.23 -0.91
N ARG A 39 13.15 -12.29 -1.69
CA ARG A 39 11.88 -13.06 -1.64
C ARG A 39 11.71 -13.88 -0.35
N LYS A 40 12.80 -14.18 0.37
CA LYS A 40 12.79 -15.12 1.51
C LYS A 40 13.00 -14.46 2.86
N GLU A 41 13.71 -13.33 2.90
CA GLU A 41 14.15 -12.74 4.17
C GLU A 41 13.41 -11.45 4.53
N GLY A 42 12.45 -11.02 3.71
CA GLY A 42 11.83 -9.71 3.88
C GLY A 42 12.85 -8.59 3.67
N ALA A 43 12.45 -7.37 3.96
CA ALA A 43 13.34 -6.22 3.97
C ALA A 43 14.02 -6.10 5.32
N SER A 44 15.31 -5.73 5.35
CA SER A 44 15.91 -5.37 6.64
C SER A 44 15.17 -4.17 7.23
N LEU A 45 14.90 -4.19 8.55
CA LEU A 45 14.23 -3.08 9.22
C LEU A 45 14.98 -1.75 9.04
N ASN A 46 16.32 -1.81 8.93
CA ASN A 46 17.13 -0.63 8.62
C ASN A 46 16.87 -0.11 7.21
N THR A 47 16.72 -0.98 6.20
CA THR A 47 16.36 -0.56 4.84
C THR A 47 15.00 0.12 4.83
N ILE A 48 14.00 -0.45 5.53
CA ILE A 48 12.67 0.19 5.66
C ILE A 48 12.79 1.54 6.38
N ARG A 49 13.56 1.62 7.47
CA ARG A 49 13.77 2.87 8.22
C ARG A 49 14.41 3.95 7.34
N THR A 50 15.48 3.64 6.62
CA THR A 50 16.13 4.60 5.71
C THR A 50 15.20 5.04 4.58
N ALA A 51 14.48 4.09 3.97
CA ALA A 51 13.48 4.32 2.94
C ALA A 51 12.36 5.27 3.42
N THR A 52 11.80 4.98 4.60
CA THR A 52 10.75 5.83 5.20
C THR A 52 11.28 7.20 5.62
N ALA A 53 12.50 7.29 6.15
CA ALA A 53 13.11 8.54 6.59
C ALA A 53 13.43 9.47 5.41
N ALA A 54 13.92 8.91 4.29
CA ALA A 54 14.16 9.66 3.06
C ALA A 54 12.87 10.24 2.44
N GLY A 55 11.71 9.65 2.77
CA GLY A 55 10.39 10.10 2.31
C GLY A 55 9.59 10.92 3.32
N ALA A 56 10.08 11.16 4.54
CA ALA A 56 9.30 11.65 5.69
C ALA A 56 8.85 13.12 5.63
N GLY A 57 8.47 13.63 4.47
CA GLY A 57 7.73 14.87 4.36
C GLY A 57 6.26 14.69 4.78
N PRO A 58 5.57 15.75 5.24
CA PRO A 58 4.15 15.75 5.63
C PRO A 58 3.16 15.50 4.46
N GLU A 59 3.68 15.18 3.27
CA GLU A 59 2.90 14.85 2.07
C GLU A 59 3.26 13.45 1.54
N LEU A 60 3.66 12.51 2.40
CA LEU A 60 4.01 11.15 1.99
C LEU A 60 2.89 10.15 2.30
N LEU A 61 2.33 9.54 1.25
CA LEU A 61 1.51 8.35 1.38
C LEU A 61 2.38 7.10 1.20
N THR A 62 2.40 6.21 2.19
CA THR A 62 3.18 4.98 2.13
C THR A 62 2.29 3.79 1.80
N VAL A 63 2.59 3.10 0.70
CA VAL A 63 1.89 1.88 0.27
C VAL A 63 2.89 0.74 0.23
N PHE A 64 2.63 -0.30 1.01
CA PHE A 64 3.48 -1.47 1.10
C PHE A 64 2.85 -2.65 0.38
N THR A 65 3.68 -3.41 -0.33
CA THR A 65 3.32 -4.61 -1.10
C THR A 65 4.32 -5.70 -0.74
N GLY A 66 3.89 -6.96 -0.56
CA GLY A 66 4.81 -8.06 -0.26
C GLY A 66 5.21 -8.17 1.21
N ILE A 67 4.20 -8.33 2.07
CA ILE A 67 4.33 -8.50 3.52
C ILE A 67 4.95 -9.85 3.86
N VAL A 68 6.02 -9.87 4.66
CA VAL A 68 6.68 -11.13 5.05
C VAL A 68 6.80 -11.29 6.56
N ARG A 69 6.98 -10.20 7.34
CA ARG A 69 7.22 -10.27 8.78
C ARG A 69 6.37 -9.31 9.61
N GLU A 70 6.10 -9.69 10.86
CA GLU A 70 5.30 -8.90 11.82
C GLU A 70 5.99 -7.58 12.18
N GLU A 71 7.32 -7.60 12.33
CA GLU A 71 8.11 -6.42 12.67
C GLU A 71 8.06 -5.34 11.58
N GLU A 72 8.02 -5.76 10.31
CA GLU A 72 7.89 -4.85 9.16
C GLU A 72 6.53 -4.15 9.20
N ILE A 73 5.47 -4.91 9.47
CA ILE A 73 4.11 -4.40 9.59
C ILE A 73 4.03 -3.41 10.75
N ALA A 74 4.54 -3.77 11.93
CA ALA A 74 4.52 -2.90 13.09
C ALA A 74 5.25 -1.56 12.82
N LEU A 75 6.43 -1.61 12.20
CA LEU A 75 7.22 -0.42 11.85
C LEU A 75 6.47 0.49 10.86
N LEU A 76 5.82 -0.09 9.85
CA LEU A 76 5.11 0.65 8.81
C LEU A 76 3.75 1.16 9.29
N ARG A 77 3.05 0.39 10.14
CA ARG A 77 1.81 0.79 10.81
C ARG A 77 2.01 2.00 11.71
N ALA A 78 3.10 2.03 12.48
CA ALA A 78 3.45 3.19 13.31
C ALA A 78 3.61 4.49 12.50
N ARG A 79 3.84 4.38 11.18
CA ARG A 79 3.90 5.51 10.25
C ARG A 79 2.62 5.72 9.45
N GLY A 80 1.59 4.91 9.66
CA GLY A 80 0.30 4.96 8.97
C GLY A 80 0.38 4.48 7.52
N ALA A 81 1.24 3.51 7.23
CA ALA A 81 1.28 2.87 5.92
C ALA A 81 0.02 2.04 5.65
N PHE A 82 -0.37 1.97 4.38
CA PHE A 82 -1.38 1.04 3.87
C PHE A 82 -0.71 -0.19 3.27
N PHE A 83 -1.35 -1.34 3.42
CA PHE A 83 -0.84 -2.64 2.98
C PHE A 83 -1.70 -3.16 1.83
N CYS A 84 -1.15 -3.10 0.61
CA CYS A 84 -1.80 -3.65 -0.56
C CYS A 84 -1.51 -5.15 -0.68
N VAL A 85 -2.53 -5.97 -0.44
CA VAL A 85 -2.46 -7.43 -0.48
C VAL A 85 -2.93 -7.93 -1.85
N LEU A 86 -2.03 -8.56 -2.60
CA LEU A 86 -2.34 -9.14 -3.90
C LEU A 86 -3.21 -10.41 -3.77
N PRO A 87 -4.03 -10.75 -4.78
CA PRO A 87 -4.99 -11.83 -4.68
C PRO A 87 -4.28 -13.17 -4.95
N GLY A 88 -4.27 -14.05 -3.97
CA GLY A 88 -3.57 -15.33 -4.01
C GLY A 88 -3.55 -15.97 -2.63
N VAL A 89 -2.44 -16.61 -2.27
CA VAL A 89 -2.23 -17.11 -0.91
C VAL A 89 -1.97 -15.92 0.01
N LEU A 90 -2.80 -15.78 1.05
CA LEU A 90 -2.60 -14.76 2.07
C LEU A 90 -1.19 -14.92 2.67
N PRO A 91 -0.40 -13.85 2.81
CA PRO A 91 0.91 -13.93 3.45
C PRO A 91 0.83 -14.69 4.78
N ARG A 92 1.77 -15.62 5.02
CA ARG A 92 1.76 -16.48 6.22
C ARG A 92 1.67 -15.69 7.52
N VAL A 93 2.25 -14.49 7.53
CA VAL A 93 2.21 -13.55 8.65
C VAL A 93 0.80 -13.05 8.98
N LEU A 94 -0.10 -13.00 8.00
CA LEU A 94 -1.51 -12.67 8.23
C LEU A 94 -2.33 -13.92 8.58
N LEU A 95 -1.92 -15.09 8.10
CA LEU A 95 -2.54 -16.38 8.49
C LEU A 95 -2.24 -16.76 9.94
N SER A 96 -1.18 -16.23 10.55
CA SER A 96 -0.81 -16.53 11.94
C SER A 96 -1.82 -16.00 12.96
N GLY A 97 -2.71 -15.09 12.56
CA GLY A 97 -3.68 -14.43 13.45
C GLY A 97 -3.06 -13.41 14.41
N ARG A 98 -1.73 -13.26 14.40
CA ARG A 98 -1.01 -12.31 15.27
C ARG A 98 -1.10 -10.87 14.78
N VAL A 99 -1.34 -10.70 13.49
CA VAL A 99 -1.57 -9.41 12.86
C VAL A 99 -3.06 -9.25 12.60
N GLY A 100 -3.72 -8.37 13.35
CA GLY A 100 -5.11 -8.02 13.09
C GLY A 100 -5.24 -7.33 11.73
N ILE A 101 -6.10 -7.84 10.86
CA ILE A 101 -6.45 -7.24 9.57
C ILE A 101 -7.51 -6.16 9.83
N ASP A 102 -7.20 -4.91 9.46
CA ASP A 102 -8.07 -3.74 9.62
C ASP A 102 -8.11 -2.91 8.32
N ASP A 103 -8.63 -1.69 8.38
CA ASP A 103 -8.79 -0.79 7.23
C ASP A 103 -7.47 -0.39 6.54
N GLN A 104 -6.31 -0.66 7.17
CA GLN A 104 -5.01 -0.45 6.53
C GLN A 104 -4.68 -1.56 5.52
N PHE A 105 -5.37 -2.70 5.58
CA PHE A 105 -5.18 -3.82 4.66
C PHE A 105 -6.16 -3.72 3.50
N ILE A 106 -5.62 -3.39 2.33
CA ILE A 106 -6.40 -3.22 1.10
C ILE A 106 -6.08 -4.38 0.18
N PHE A 107 -7.07 -5.21 -0.11
CA PHE A 107 -6.91 -6.32 -1.04
C PHE A 107 -7.08 -5.81 -2.47
N VAL A 108 -6.01 -5.85 -3.25
CA VAL A 108 -5.97 -5.24 -4.59
C VAL A 108 -5.84 -6.32 -5.65
N THR A 109 -6.59 -6.21 -6.74
CA THR A 109 -6.47 -7.09 -7.89
C THR A 109 -6.30 -6.30 -9.18
N SER A 110 -5.34 -6.71 -10.02
CA SER A 110 -5.20 -6.22 -11.39
C SER A 110 -6.07 -7.01 -12.39
N SER A 111 -6.70 -8.11 -11.97
CA SER A 111 -7.52 -8.95 -12.83
C SER A 111 -9.01 -8.55 -12.74
N PRO A 112 -9.63 -8.07 -13.83
CA PRO A 112 -11.05 -7.66 -13.84
C PRO A 112 -12.01 -8.77 -13.43
N GLY A 113 -11.71 -10.03 -13.82
CA GLY A 113 -12.53 -11.19 -13.47
C GLY A 113 -12.56 -11.51 -11.96
N LYS A 114 -11.57 -11.04 -11.18
CA LYS A 114 -11.60 -11.16 -9.72
C LYS A 114 -12.49 -10.10 -9.05
N CYS A 115 -12.95 -9.09 -9.79
CA CYS A 115 -14.01 -8.17 -9.39
C CYS A 115 -15.35 -8.48 -10.11
N GLY A 116 -15.49 -9.67 -10.71
CA GLY A 116 -16.63 -10.01 -11.56
C GLY A 116 -17.95 -10.27 -10.81
N THR A 117 -17.91 -10.43 -9.49
CA THR A 117 -19.12 -10.65 -8.65
C THR A 117 -19.17 -9.65 -7.50
N GLU A 118 -20.38 -9.30 -7.04
CA GLU A 118 -20.58 -8.35 -5.94
C GLU A 118 -19.87 -8.81 -4.65
N ALA A 119 -19.93 -10.11 -4.34
CA ALA A 119 -19.22 -10.70 -3.20
C ALA A 119 -17.69 -10.51 -3.28
N LYS A 120 -17.10 -10.60 -4.48
CA LYS A 120 -15.67 -10.36 -4.66
C LYS A 120 -15.31 -8.88 -4.70
N ARG A 121 -16.20 -8.00 -5.18
CA ARG A 121 -16.04 -6.53 -5.11
C ARG A 121 -16.12 -6.00 -3.67
N LYS A 122 -16.79 -6.72 -2.77
CA LYS A 122 -16.74 -6.44 -1.32
C LYS A 122 -15.37 -6.74 -0.71
N MET A 123 -14.59 -7.63 -1.32
CA MET A 123 -13.28 -8.05 -0.82
C MET A 123 -12.12 -7.36 -1.53
N TYR A 124 -12.16 -7.24 -2.86
CA TYR A 124 -11.09 -6.72 -3.68
C TYR A 124 -11.47 -5.40 -4.33
N CYS A 125 -10.48 -4.52 -4.49
CA CYS A 125 -10.59 -3.29 -5.26
C CYS A 125 -9.54 -3.24 -6.38
N THR A 126 -9.73 -2.33 -7.33
CA THR A 126 -8.72 -2.05 -8.36
C THR A 126 -7.55 -1.26 -7.77
N PRO A 127 -6.41 -1.18 -8.48
CA PRO A 127 -5.29 -0.34 -8.04
C PRO A 127 -5.66 1.15 -7.91
N GLU A 128 -6.54 1.67 -8.78
CA GLU A 128 -7.01 3.07 -8.71
C GLU A 128 -7.89 3.32 -7.46
N GLU A 129 -8.78 2.37 -7.15
CA GLU A 129 -9.62 2.43 -5.95
C GLU A 129 -8.77 2.33 -4.67
N ALA A 130 -7.75 1.46 -4.67
CA ALA A 130 -6.81 1.33 -3.56
C ALA A 130 -6.09 2.66 -3.31
N PHE A 131 -5.57 3.29 -4.37
CA PHE A 131 -4.94 4.59 -4.28
C PHE A 131 -5.89 5.66 -3.70
N SER A 132 -7.13 5.72 -4.20
CA SER A 132 -8.12 6.70 -3.75
C SER A 132 -8.43 6.55 -2.25
N ARG A 133 -8.56 5.31 -1.77
CA ARG A 133 -8.79 5.03 -0.34
C ARG A 133 -7.61 5.47 0.53
N CYS A 134 -6.39 5.11 0.11
CA CYS A 134 -5.16 5.53 0.78
C CYS A 134 -5.03 7.05 0.85
N LEU A 135 -5.28 7.75 -0.26
CA LEU A 135 -5.21 9.20 -0.35
C LEU A 135 -6.21 9.88 0.58
N VAL A 136 -7.48 9.47 0.55
CA VAL A 136 -8.53 10.03 1.41
C VAL A 136 -8.18 9.83 2.88
N ALA A 137 -7.70 8.64 3.25
CA ALA A 137 -7.33 8.35 4.63
C ALA A 137 -6.13 9.20 5.10
N GLU A 138 -5.11 9.38 4.24
CA GLU A 138 -3.97 10.26 4.54
C GLU A 138 -4.39 11.75 4.62
N MET A 139 -5.29 12.21 3.75
CA MET A 139 -5.84 13.56 3.83
C MET A 139 -6.66 13.78 5.12
N ARG A 140 -7.40 12.78 5.59
CA ARG A 140 -8.13 12.83 6.87
C ARG A 140 -7.16 12.92 8.04
N ARG A 141 -6.12 12.08 8.03
CA ARG A 141 -5.07 12.05 9.06
C ARG A 141 -4.34 13.39 9.18
N ASN A 142 -4.04 14.03 8.06
CA ASN A 142 -3.36 15.33 8.03
C ASN A 142 -4.31 16.53 8.19
N GLY A 143 -5.60 16.31 8.50
CA GLY A 143 -6.60 17.37 8.67
C GLY A 143 -6.94 18.15 7.39
N ARG A 144 -6.42 17.74 6.23
CA ARG A 144 -6.58 18.41 4.93
C ARG A 144 -7.97 18.21 4.31
N LEU A 145 -8.76 17.26 4.81
CA LEU A 145 -10.16 17.06 4.40
C LEU A 145 -11.18 17.94 5.14
N ARG A 146 -10.75 18.90 5.97
CA ARG A 146 -11.66 19.80 6.67
C ARG A 146 -12.28 20.90 5.80
N HIS A 147 -11.95 21.03 4.51
CA HIS A 147 -12.41 22.15 3.66
C HIS A 147 -13.04 21.74 2.32
N ALA A 148 -13.27 20.45 2.05
CA ALA A 148 -13.88 20.01 0.79
C ALA A 148 -15.40 19.78 0.88
N ALA A 149 -16.03 20.06 2.02
CA ALA A 149 -17.48 19.90 2.24
C ALA A 149 -18.22 21.22 2.47
N ALA A 150 -17.64 22.34 2.02
CA ALA A 150 -18.27 23.66 2.04
C ALA A 150 -18.05 24.36 0.69
N CYS A 151 -18.60 23.79 -0.37
CA CYS A 151 -18.94 24.46 -1.63
C CYS A 151 -20.19 23.78 -2.20
#